data_AF-A0A920BHJ8-F1
#
_entry.id   AF-A0A920BHJ8-F1
#
_cell.length_a   1.000
_cell.length_b   1.000
_cell.length_c   1.000
_cell.angle_alpha   90.00
_cell.angle_beta   90.00
_cell.angle_gamma   90.00
#
_symmetry.space_group_name_H-M   'P 1'
#
loop_
_entity.id
_entity.type
_entity.pdbx_description
1 polymer ?
#
loop_
_entity_poly.entity_id
_entity_poly.type
_entity_poly.pdbx_seq_one_letter_code
_entity_poly.pdbx_strand_id
1 'polypeptide(L)' 'MKLPVSGAFHTPLHGACRDRLRNAIDSVEFRSPDHPVFANVDAIGHENAKEWPALLSSQLTSPVRWNKSCINFQD' A
#
# COMPACT_ATOMS: atom_id res chain seq x y z
N MET A 1 -2.84 26.15 4.95
CA MET A 1 -1.38 26.05 4.72
C MET A 1 -1.12 24.81 3.89
N LYS A 2 -0.25 24.87 2.86
CA LYS A 2 0.11 23.68 2.06
C LYS A 2 1.19 22.87 2.77
N LEU A 3 1.19 21.55 2.59
CA LEU A 3 2.25 20.69 3.10
C LEU A 3 3.55 20.92 2.29
N PRO A 4 4.73 20.97 2.93
CA PRO A 4 6.01 21.15 2.25
C PRO A 4 6.48 19.83 1.62
N VAL A 5 5.83 19.41 0.55
CA VAL A 5 6.12 18.16 -0.17
C VAL A 5 6.47 18.43 -1.64
N SER A 6 7.29 17.58 -2.22
CA SER A 6 7.76 17.71 -3.61
C SER A 6 6.76 17.25 -4.67
N GLY A 7 5.68 16.57 -4.26
CA GLY A 7 4.72 15.99 -5.19
C GLY A 7 3.37 15.66 -4.55
N ALA A 8 2.40 15.33 -5.41
CA ALA A 8 1.04 14.97 -5.04
C ALA A 8 0.91 13.46 -4.77
N PHE A 9 1.62 12.96 -3.75
CA PHE A 9 1.63 11.55 -3.36
C PHE A 9 0.23 11.01 -3.05
N HIS A 10 0.01 9.71 -3.23
CA HIS A 10 -1.28 9.04 -2.99
C HIS A 10 -2.43 9.59 -3.86
N THR A 11 -2.10 10.07 -5.06
CA THR A 11 -3.09 10.50 -6.06
C THR A 11 -2.93 9.71 -7.36
N PRO A 12 -3.96 9.67 -8.22
CA PRO A 12 -3.86 9.06 -9.55
C PRO A 12 -2.75 9.64 -10.44
N LEU A 13 -2.25 10.84 -10.13
CA LEU A 13 -1.17 11.49 -10.88
C LEU A 13 0.15 10.70 -10.86
N HIS A 14 0.33 9.81 -9.87
CA HIS A 14 1.49 8.91 -9.79
C HIS A 14 1.31 7.59 -10.58
N GLY A 15 0.31 7.47 -11.46
CA GLY A 15 0.06 6.25 -12.23
C GLY A 15 1.27 5.71 -13.00
N ALA A 16 2.03 6.58 -13.69
CA ALA A 16 3.24 6.14 -14.40
C ALA A 16 4.34 5.61 -13.45
N CYS A 17 4.46 6.19 -12.25
CA CYS A 17 5.37 5.68 -11.22
C CYS A 17 4.89 4.33 -10.67
N ARG A 18 3.57 4.14 -10.52
CA ARG A 18 2.96 2.89 -10.07
C ARG A 18 3.27 1.76 -11.02
N ASP A 19 3.19 2.00 -12.32
CA ASP A 19 3.44 0.98 -13.34
C ASP A 19 4.93 0.58 -13.36
N ARG A 20 5.84 1.55 -13.18
CA ARG A 20 7.27 1.26 -13.00
C ARG A 20 7.55 0.48 -11.71
N LEU A 21 6.87 0.84 -10.62
CA LEU A 21 6.97 0.14 -9.34
C LEU A 21 6.45 -1.29 -9.45
N ARG A 22 5.34 -1.51 -10.18
CA ARG A 22 4.77 -2.84 -10.44
C ARG A 22 5.80 -3.78 -11.03
N ASN A 23 6.51 -3.35 -12.07
CA ASN A 23 7.54 -4.18 -12.71
C ASN A 23 8.66 -4.62 -11.73
N ALA A 24 9.05 -3.73 -10.81
CA ALA A 24 10.04 -4.07 -9.79
C ALA A 24 9.46 -5.05 -8.76
N ILE A 25 8.23 -4.81 -8.31
CA ILE A 25 7.50 -5.68 -7.37
C ILE A 25 7.34 -7.10 -7.94
N ASP A 26 7.03 -7.23 -9.22
CA ASP A 26 6.80 -8.53 -9.88
C ASP A 26 8.08 -9.38 -9.96
N SER A 27 9.26 -8.79 -9.74
CA SER A 27 10.54 -9.50 -9.65
C SER A 27 10.90 -9.98 -8.24
N VAL A 28 10.07 -9.66 -7.24
CA VAL A 28 10.32 -9.98 -5.83
C VAL A 28 9.55 -11.22 -5.42
N GLU A 29 10.21 -12.13 -4.70
CA GLU A 29 9.54 -13.24 -4.02
C GLU A 29 8.95 -12.77 -2.69
N PHE A 30 7.63 -12.90 -2.55
CA PHE A 30 6.92 -12.57 -1.31
C PHE A 30 6.74 -13.81 -0.45
N ARG A 31 6.99 -13.64 0.85
CA ARG A 31 6.67 -14.62 1.88
C ARG A 31 5.45 -14.16 2.67
N SER A 32 4.69 -15.12 3.17
CA SER A 32 3.60 -14.81 4.12
C SER A 32 4.22 -14.19 5.38
N PRO A 33 3.64 -13.11 5.91
CA PRO A 33 4.12 -12.52 7.14
C PRO A 33 3.82 -13.45 8.32
N ASP A 34 4.63 -13.38 9.37
CA ASP A 34 4.44 -14.18 10.59
C ASP A 34 3.21 -13.71 11.40
N HIS A 35 2.74 -12.49 11.13
CA HIS A 35 1.58 -11.86 11.77
C HIS A 35 0.77 -11.08 10.72
N PRO A 36 -0.56 -10.92 10.89
CA PRO A 36 -1.36 -10.11 9.99
C PRO A 36 -0.78 -8.69 9.86
N VAL A 37 -0.60 -8.24 8.62
CA VAL A 37 -0.18 -6.87 8.33
C VAL A 37 -1.36 -6.09 7.77
N PHE A 38 -1.73 -5.01 8.45
CA PHE A 38 -2.84 -4.15 8.03
C PHE A 38 -2.39 -3.23 6.90
N ALA A 39 -2.89 -3.48 5.69
CA ALA A 39 -2.48 -2.72 4.53
C ALA A 39 -3.11 -1.33 4.51
N ASN A 40 -2.31 -0.28 4.24
CA ASN A 40 -2.79 1.10 4.18
C ASN A 40 -3.90 1.34 3.14
N VAL A 41 -4.01 0.47 2.14
CA VAL A 41 -4.92 0.60 0.99
C VAL A 41 -6.36 0.33 1.38
N ASP A 42 -6.63 -0.74 2.12
CA ASP A 42 -7.97 -1.19 2.50
C ASP A 42 -8.21 -1.21 4.02
N ALA A 43 -7.15 -1.10 4.82
CA ALA A 43 -7.14 -1.22 6.28
C ALA A 43 -7.51 -2.62 6.79
N ILE A 44 -7.23 -3.68 6.02
CA ILE A 44 -7.53 -5.07 6.39
C ILE A 44 -6.21 -5.79 6.70
N GLY A 45 -6.23 -6.72 7.66
CA GLY A 45 -5.09 -7.60 7.95
C GLY A 45 -4.91 -8.66 6.85
N HIS A 46 -3.72 -8.70 6.26
CA HIS A 46 -3.35 -9.69 5.25
C HIS A 46 -2.26 -10.64 5.75
N GLU A 47 -2.40 -11.91 5.40
CA GLU A 47 -1.49 -13.00 5.78
C GLU A 47 -1.01 -13.81 4.55
N ASN A 48 -1.59 -13.60 3.38
CA ASN A 48 -1.24 -14.35 2.19
C ASN A 48 -0.21 -13.60 1.34
N ALA A 49 0.93 -14.25 1.10
CA ALA A 49 2.00 -13.71 0.26
C ALA A 49 1.52 -13.17 -1.11
N LYS A 50 0.49 -13.82 -1.68
CA LYS A 50 -0.03 -13.52 -3.03
C LYS A 50 -0.74 -12.17 -3.13
N GLU A 51 -1.12 -11.57 -2.02
CA GLU A 51 -1.85 -10.30 -1.98
C GLU A 51 -0.91 -9.09 -2.06
N TRP A 52 0.32 -9.25 -1.57
CA TRP A 52 1.28 -8.14 -1.42
C TRP A 52 1.64 -7.42 -2.71
N PRO A 53 1.85 -8.10 -3.86
CA PRO A 53 2.14 -7.38 -5.08
C PRO A 53 1.05 -6.35 -5.37
N ALA A 54 -0.21 -6.77 -5.38
CA ALA A 54 -1.35 -5.91 -5.71
C ALA A 54 -1.45 -4.71 -4.76
N LEU A 55 -1.36 -4.96 -3.45
CA LEU A 55 -1.46 -3.95 -2.39
C LEU A 55 -0.33 -2.91 -2.48
N LEU A 56 0.93 -3.36 -2.59
CA LEU A 56 2.09 -2.47 -2.58
C LEU A 56 2.13 -1.52 -3.78
N SER A 57 1.73 -2.00 -4.95
CA SER A 57 1.62 -1.12 -6.12
C SER A 57 0.44 -0.16 -5.96
N SER A 58 -0.73 -0.63 -5.49
CA SER A 58 -1.90 0.23 -5.26
C SER A 58 -1.61 1.36 -4.26
N GLN A 59 -0.81 1.08 -3.23
CA GLN A 59 -0.46 2.04 -2.17
C GLN A 59 0.09 3.37 -2.70
N LEU A 60 0.84 3.37 -3.81
CA LEU A 60 1.45 4.58 -4.35
C LEU A 60 0.41 5.62 -4.81
N THR A 61 -0.76 5.16 -5.25
CA THR A 61 -1.84 6.01 -5.81
C THR A 61 -3.10 6.00 -4.96
N SER A 62 -3.15 5.16 -3.92
CA SER A 62 -4.30 5.03 -3.03
C SER A 62 -4.11 5.85 -1.74
N PRO A 63 -5.20 6.36 -1.14
CA PRO A 63 -5.12 7.06 0.13
C PRO A 63 -4.67 6.12 1.24
N VAL A 64 -3.95 6.67 2.23
CA VAL A 64 -3.56 5.93 3.44
C VAL A 64 -4.74 5.92 4.41
N ARG A 65 -5.34 4.75 4.64
CA ARG A 65 -6.49 4.55 5.53
C ARG A 65 -6.09 4.37 7.00
N TRP A 66 -5.28 5.28 7.52
CA TRP A 66 -4.67 5.15 8.85
C TRP A 66 -5.69 4.98 9.98
N ASN A 67 -6.67 5.88 10.08
CA ASN A 67 -7.69 5.80 11.13
C ASN A 67 -8.42 4.45 11.13
N LYS A 68 -8.85 4.00 9.94
CA LYS A 68 -9.52 2.70 9.82
C LYS A 68 -8.60 1.53 10.18
N SER A 69 -7.31 1.64 9.88
CA SER A 69 -6.31 0.63 10.26
C SER A 69 -6.15 0.56 11.78
N CYS A 70 -6.10 1.70 12.48
CA CYS A 70 -6.06 1.73 13.95
C CYS A 70 -7.30 1.12 14.60
N ILE A 71 -8.48 1.37 14.02
CA ILE A 71 -9.74 0.78 14.49
C ILE A 71 -9.70 -0.74 14.30
N ASN A 72 -9.42 -1.20 13.08
CA ASN A 72 -9.45 -2.63 12.76
C ASN A 72 -8.32 -3.44 13.43
N PHE A 73 -7.21 -2.80 13.84
CA PHE A 73 -6.13 -3.46 14.57
C PHE A 73 -6.48 -3.74 16.04
N GLN A 74 -7.45 -3.02 16.61
CA GLN A 74 -7.88 -3.19 17.99
C GLN A 74 -8.92 -4.30 18.17
N ASP A 75 -9.51 -4.77 17.07
CA ASP A 75 -10.47 -5.88 17.01
C ASP A 75 -9.73 -7.23 16.98
#